data_AF-A0A7X9HUX2-F1
#
_entry.id   AF-A0A7X9HUX2-F1
#
_cell.length_a   1.000
_cell.length_b   1.000
_cell.length_c   1.000
_cell.angle_alpha   90.00
_cell.angle_beta   90.00
_cell.angle_gamma   90.00
#
_symmetry.space_group_name_H-M   'P 1'
#
loop_
_entity.id
_entity.type
_entity.pdbx_description
1 polymer ?
#
loop_
_entity_poly.entity_id
_entity_poly.type
_entity_poly.pdbx_seq_one_letter_code
_entity_poly.pdbx_strand_id
1 'polypeptide(L)'
;MQKIENRTYTQDELEQKGIMTCGYNLNLDPGTYLARFDLRATVRNSSDIRVFFTFDDGRKVIAVVKWFHQFLGLYDIPIGSHVLLAYTRNSKGNVYLTQVEVVE
;
A
#
# COMPACT_ATOMS: atom_id res chain seq x y z
N MET A 1 15.38 -14.08 -1.86
CA MET A 1 14.44 -12.94 -1.85
C MET A 1 14.83 -12.04 -0.69
N GLN A 2 15.02 -10.75 -0.92
CA GLN A 2 15.45 -9.83 0.15
C GLN A 2 14.34 -9.70 1.20
N LYS A 3 14.69 -9.75 2.49
CA LYS A 3 13.72 -9.64 3.58
C LYS A 3 13.24 -8.19 3.69
N ILE A 4 11.93 -7.97 3.59
CA ILE A 4 11.32 -6.67 3.87
C ILE A 4 11.23 -6.50 5.39
N GLU A 5 11.70 -5.36 5.88
CA GLU A 5 11.66 -4.98 7.30
C GLU A 5 10.34 -4.27 7.60
N ASN A 6 9.87 -4.36 8.85
CA ASN A 6 8.68 -3.64 9.30
C ASN A 6 8.98 -2.15 9.54
N ARG A 7 9.21 -1.40 8.46
CA ARG A 7 9.49 0.04 8.49
C ARG A 7 9.04 0.74 7.21
N THR A 8 9.09 2.06 7.23
CA THR A 8 8.85 2.88 6.03
C THR A 8 10.17 3.16 5.34
N TYR A 9 10.24 2.83 4.04
CA TYR A 9 11.42 3.08 3.21
C TYR A 9 11.36 4.45 2.53
N THR A 10 12.50 5.07 2.26
CA THR A 10 12.58 6.15 1.27
C THR A 10 12.76 5.59 -0.14
N GLN A 11 12.55 6.43 -1.17
CA GLN A 11 12.84 6.04 -2.55
C GLN A 11 14.32 5.64 -2.74
N ASP A 12 15.25 6.38 -2.14
CA ASP A 12 16.69 6.08 -2.22
C ASP A 12 17.03 4.74 -1.56
N GLU A 13 16.36 4.41 -0.44
CA GLU A 13 16.58 3.11 0.22
C GLU A 13 16.03 1.94 -0.59
N LEU A 14 14.89 2.10 -1.27
CA LEU A 14 14.36 1.08 -2.18
C LEU A 14 15.36 0.79 -3.31
N GLU A 15 15.94 1.85 -3.89
CA GLU A 15 16.95 1.77 -4.96
C GLU A 15 18.25 1.12 -4.46
N GLN A 16 18.81 1.60 -3.34
CA GLN A 16 20.03 1.07 -2.74
C GLN A 16 19.91 -0.41 -2.35
N LYS A 17 18.74 -0.82 -1.86
CA LYS A 17 18.48 -2.22 -1.50
C LYS A 17 18.12 -3.08 -2.73
N GLY A 18 17.74 -2.49 -3.85
CA GLY A 18 17.27 -3.24 -5.02
C GLY A 18 15.87 -3.83 -4.84
N ILE A 19 15.01 -3.17 -4.04
CA ILE A 19 13.62 -3.58 -3.84
C ILE A 19 12.80 -3.10 -5.04
N MET A 20 12.44 -4.03 -5.94
CA MET A 20 11.67 -3.72 -7.14
C MET A 20 10.19 -3.48 -6.85
N THR A 21 9.70 -2.30 -7.22
CA THR A 21 8.30 -1.87 -7.07
C THR A 21 7.57 -1.66 -8.41
N CYS A 22 8.26 -1.82 -9.55
CA CYS A 22 7.70 -1.63 -10.89
C CYS A 22 6.60 -2.62 -11.27
N GLY A 23 6.50 -3.76 -10.57
CA GLY A 23 5.45 -4.76 -10.79
C GLY A 23 4.11 -4.45 -10.11
N TYR A 24 4.00 -3.37 -9.33
CA TYR A 24 2.77 -2.98 -8.65
C TYR A 24 2.00 -1.93 -9.47
N ASN A 25 0.70 -2.12 -9.62
CA ASN A 25 -0.18 -1.26 -10.42
C ASN A 25 -1.28 -0.62 -9.57
N LEU A 26 -1.89 0.47 -10.06
CA LEU A 26 -3.07 1.03 -9.41
C LEU A 26 -4.27 0.07 -9.56
N ASN A 27 -5.03 -0.11 -8.49
CA ASN A 27 -6.33 -0.78 -8.58
C ASN A 27 -7.40 0.21 -9.08
N LEU A 28 -8.07 -0.12 -10.18
CA LEU A 28 -9.07 0.75 -10.83
C LEU A 28 -10.52 0.27 -10.58
N ASP A 29 -10.66 -0.83 -9.86
CA ASP A 29 -11.94 -1.45 -9.55
C ASP A 29 -12.32 -1.15 -8.09
N PRO A 30 -13.48 -0.51 -7.83
CA PRO A 30 -13.97 -0.36 -6.47
C PRO A 30 -14.42 -1.72 -5.92
N GLY A 31 -14.34 -1.88 -4.62
CA GLY A 31 -14.69 -3.12 -3.93
C GLY A 31 -13.78 -3.40 -2.75
N THR A 32 -13.94 -4.60 -2.20
CA THR A 32 -13.18 -5.06 -1.05
C THR A 32 -12.26 -6.20 -1.46
N TYR A 33 -11.00 -6.14 -1.05
CA TYR A 33 -9.97 -7.09 -1.45
C TYR A 33 -9.18 -7.56 -0.23
N LEU A 34 -9.04 -8.87 -0.06
CA LEU A 34 -8.07 -9.45 0.85
C LEU A 34 -6.68 -9.38 0.22
N ALA A 35 -5.70 -8.98 1.02
CA ALA A 35 -4.35 -8.78 0.53
C ALA A 35 -3.30 -8.92 1.64
N ARG A 36 -2.08 -9.27 1.25
CA ARG A 36 -0.90 -9.13 2.11
C ARG A 36 -0.34 -7.72 2.01
N PHE A 37 -0.02 -7.09 3.15
CA PHE A 37 0.69 -5.81 3.18
C PHE A 37 2.19 -6.02 2.94
N ASP A 38 2.68 -5.71 1.74
CA ASP A 38 4.02 -6.10 1.30
C ASP A 38 5.13 -5.16 1.73
N LEU A 39 4.90 -3.85 1.60
CA LEU A 39 5.85 -2.80 1.99
C LEU A 39 5.15 -1.43 2.07
N ARG A 40 5.82 -0.47 2.71
CA ARG A 40 5.44 0.95 2.69
C ARG A 40 6.65 1.84 2.46
N ALA A 41 6.46 2.93 1.72
CA ALA A 41 7.52 3.87 1.37
C ALA A 41 7.02 5.32 1.36
N THR A 42 7.91 6.28 1.60
CA THR A 42 7.58 7.70 1.48
C THR A 42 7.40 8.12 0.02
N VAL A 43 6.64 9.18 -0.18
CA VAL A 43 6.58 9.91 -1.46
C VAL A 43 7.62 11.04 -1.40
N ARG A 44 8.45 11.21 -2.46
CA ARG A 44 9.41 12.32 -2.50
C ARG A 44 8.66 13.66 -2.43
N ASN A 45 9.12 14.56 -1.56
CA ASN A 45 8.56 15.91 -1.38
C ASN A 45 7.07 15.95 -0.99
N SER A 46 6.55 14.90 -0.35
CA SER A 46 5.19 14.85 0.19
C SER A 46 5.16 14.11 1.53
N SER A 47 4.21 14.48 2.39
CA SER A 47 3.93 13.76 3.64
C SER A 47 3.13 12.48 3.42
N ASP A 48 2.69 12.20 2.18
CA ASP A 48 1.97 10.98 1.82
C ASP A 48 2.90 9.75 1.79
N ILE A 49 2.29 8.57 1.87
CA ILE A 49 3.01 7.28 1.72
C ILE A 49 2.49 6.50 0.52
N ARG A 50 3.37 5.74 -0.10
CA ARG A 50 3.06 4.64 -1.01
C ARG A 50 2.98 3.36 -0.21
N VAL A 51 1.91 2.62 -0.39
CA VAL A 51 1.70 1.31 0.23
C VAL A 51 1.48 0.28 -0.86
N PHE A 52 2.01 -0.90 -0.64
CA PHE A 52 2.10 -1.95 -1.64
C PHE A 52 1.51 -3.22 -1.06
N PHE A 53 0.69 -3.88 -1.86
CA PHE A 53 -0.05 -5.06 -1.47
C PHE A 53 0.02 -6.12 -2.58
N THR A 54 -0.08 -7.39 -2.18
CA THR A 54 -0.39 -8.48 -3.09
C THR A 54 -1.76 -9.01 -2.69
N PHE A 55 -2.75 -8.85 -3.56
CA PHE A 55 -4.08 -9.41 -3.37
C PHE A 55 -4.01 -10.94 -3.34
N ASP A 56 -5.00 -11.57 -2.71
CA ASP A 56 -5.07 -13.04 -2.64
C ASP A 56 -5.20 -13.70 -4.03
N ASP A 57 -5.69 -12.96 -5.02
CA ASP A 57 -5.72 -13.38 -6.44
C ASP A 57 -4.37 -13.22 -7.17
N GLY A 58 -3.33 -12.76 -6.47
CA GLY A 58 -1.98 -12.57 -6.98
C GLY A 58 -1.69 -11.21 -7.61
N ARG A 59 -2.69 -10.33 -7.77
CA ARG A 59 -2.46 -8.98 -8.31
C ARG A 59 -1.64 -8.13 -7.34
N LYS A 60 -0.60 -7.47 -7.87
CA LYS A 60 0.26 -6.55 -7.13
C LYS A 60 -0.26 -5.12 -7.28
N VAL A 61 -0.61 -4.50 -6.16
CA VAL A 61 -1.29 -3.21 -6.11
C VAL A 61 -0.50 -2.18 -5.31
N ILE A 62 -0.45 -0.95 -5.82
CA ILE A 62 0.07 0.23 -5.12
C ILE A 62 -1.08 1.21 -4.87
N ALA A 63 -1.07 1.85 -3.70
CA ALA A 63 -1.90 3.01 -3.40
C ALA A 63 -1.07 4.13 -2.78
N VAL A 64 -1.49 5.39 -3.00
CA VAL A 64 -0.96 6.56 -2.29
C VAL A 64 -1.95 6.92 -1.20
N VAL A 65 -1.51 6.91 0.06
CA VAL A 65 -2.35 7.19 1.23
C VAL A 65 -1.97 8.54 1.80
N LYS A 66 -3.00 9.36 2.03
CA LYS A 66 -2.86 10.73 2.48
C LYS A 66 -2.63 10.83 3.98
N TRP A 67 -1.70 11.69 4.39
CA TRP A 67 -1.37 11.90 5.81
C TRP A 67 -2.55 12.42 6.64
N PHE A 68 -3.42 13.24 6.06
CA PHE A 68 -4.58 13.82 6.75
C PHE A 68 -5.69 12.79 7.04
N HIS A 69 -5.62 11.58 6.45
CA HIS A 69 -6.44 10.43 6.83
C HIS A 69 -5.71 9.51 7.82
N GLN A 70 -4.74 10.04 8.58
CA GLN A 70 -3.93 9.27 9.55
C GLN A 70 -3.30 8.00 8.96
N PHE A 71 -2.96 8.05 7.66
CA PHE A 71 -2.41 6.92 6.93
C PHE A 71 -3.27 5.65 6.96
N LEU A 72 -4.57 5.76 7.26
CA LEU A 72 -5.49 4.62 7.45
C LEU A 72 -4.98 3.59 8.48
N GLY A 73 -4.18 4.02 9.46
CA GLY A 73 -3.58 3.13 10.48
C GLY A 73 -2.39 2.29 9.98
N LEU A 74 -1.93 2.46 8.74
CA LEU A 74 -0.88 1.62 8.13
C LEU A 74 0.50 1.70 8.79
N TYR A 75 0.74 2.66 9.67
CA TYR A 75 1.97 2.71 10.47
C TYR A 75 1.98 1.65 11.59
N ASP A 76 0.81 1.36 12.16
CA ASP A 76 0.64 0.44 13.28
C ASP A 76 0.46 -1.02 12.80
N ILE A 77 0.06 -1.20 11.54
CA ILE A 77 -0.07 -2.52 10.92
C ILE A 77 1.33 -3.04 10.53
N PRO A 78 1.75 -4.22 11.02
CA PRO A 78 3.00 -4.84 10.62
C PRO A 78 3.05 -5.17 9.12
N ILE A 79 4.20 -4.94 8.49
CA ILE A 79 4.47 -5.48 7.16
C ILE A 79 4.40 -7.02 7.22
N GLY A 80 3.69 -7.60 6.25
CA GLY A 80 3.40 -9.01 6.14
C GLY A 80 2.02 -9.40 6.68
N SER A 81 1.31 -8.52 7.39
CA SER A 81 -0.07 -8.77 7.84
C SER A 81 -1.02 -9.01 6.67
N HIS A 82 -2.02 -9.85 6.90
CA HIS A 82 -3.16 -10.00 6.02
C HIS A 82 -4.19 -8.91 6.38
N VAL A 83 -4.70 -8.24 5.36
CA VAL A 83 -5.57 -7.07 5.51
C VAL A 83 -6.73 -7.11 4.53
N LEU A 84 -7.85 -6.53 4.95
CA LEU A 84 -9.00 -6.24 4.13
C LEU A 84 -8.91 -4.77 3.67
N LEU A 85 -8.88 -4.57 2.36
CA LEU A 85 -8.74 -3.26 1.72
C LEU A 85 -10.08 -2.84 1.12
N ALA A 86 -10.57 -1.65 1.45
CA ALA A 86 -11.75 -1.07 0.79
C ALA A 86 -11.34 0.01 -0.22
N TYR A 87 -11.68 -0.19 -1.49
CA TYR A 87 -11.51 0.77 -2.57
C TYR A 87 -12.85 1.37 -2.97
N THR A 88 -12.92 2.71 -2.99
CA THR A 88 -14.15 3.43 -3.39
C THR A 88 -13.89 4.33 -4.58
N ARG A 89 -14.94 4.54 -5.38
CA ARG A 89 -14.91 5.43 -6.55
C ARG A 89 -15.49 6.78 -6.16
N ASN A 90 -14.77 7.87 -6.44
CA ASN A 90 -15.29 9.22 -6.24
C ASN A 90 -16.18 9.68 -7.43
N SER A 91 -16.82 10.84 -7.30
CA SER A 91 -17.67 11.43 -8.34
C SER A 91 -16.95 11.75 -9.65
N LYS A 92 -15.61 11.81 -9.66
CA LYS A 92 -14.78 12.00 -10.85
C LYS A 92 -14.34 10.69 -11.51
N GLY A 93 -14.79 9.55 -10.98
CA GLY A 93 -14.44 8.22 -11.51
C GLY A 93 -13.11 7.65 -11.00
N ASN A 94 -12.39 8.38 -10.14
CA ASN A 94 -11.12 7.91 -9.58
C ASN A 94 -11.36 6.92 -8.44
N VAL A 95 -10.58 5.86 -8.39
CA VAL A 95 -10.65 4.83 -7.34
C VAL A 95 -9.53 5.03 -6.32
N TYR A 96 -9.88 5.00 -5.03
CA TYR A 96 -8.96 5.22 -3.92
C TYR A 96 -9.12 4.17 -2.85
N LEU A 97 -8.01 3.81 -2.20
CA LEU A 97 -8.02 3.08 -0.95
C LEU A 97 -8.55 4.00 0.16
N THR A 98 -9.64 3.61 0.81
CA THR A 98 -10.30 4.41 1.85
C THR A 98 -10.31 3.77 3.22
N GLN A 99 -10.07 2.47 3.31
CA GLN A 99 -10.03 1.75 4.59
C GLN A 99 -9.11 0.54 4.49
N VAL A 100 -8.46 0.23 5.62
CA VAL A 100 -7.60 -0.94 5.81
C VAL A 100 -7.95 -1.53 7.17
N GLU A 101 -8.21 -2.83 7.20
CA GLU A 101 -8.46 -3.57 8.43
C GLU A 101 -7.56 -4.80 8.48
N VAL A 102 -7.01 -5.13 9.65
CA VAL A 102 -6.25 -6.38 9.83
C VAL A 102 -7.23 -7.53 9.93
N VAL A 103 -6.93 -8.61 9.21
CA VAL A 103 -7.69 -9.86 9.28
C VAL A 103 -6.92 -10.81 10.21
N GLU A 104 -7.60 -11.33 11.23
CA GLU A 104 -7.05 -12.32 12.18
C GLU A 104 -6.97 -13.73 11.56
#